data_AF-A0A9W5AY94-F1
#
_entry.id   AF-A0A9W5AY94-F1
#
_cell.length_a   1.000
_cell.length_b   1.000
_cell.length_c   1.000
_cell.angle_alpha   90.00
_cell.angle_beta   90.00
_cell.angle_gamma   90.00
#
_symmetry.space_group_name_H-M   'P 1'
#
loop_
_entity.id
_entity.type
_entity.pdbx_description
1 polymer ?
#
loop_
_entity_poly.entity_id
_entity_poly.type
_entity_poly.pdbx_seq_one_letter_code
_entity_poly.pdbx_strand_id
1 'polypeptide(L)'
;MQIIIAYIALASVAIGAVAAVVFAFKRVGEAMFYPTDKNYRPFLLFFFVFAGCLVIVMLCVTAAITLAGREPGQFGDFFGGVTNPILSFLTIAGLLITIVMQQDATREARDQAARQMFDASFFQMVTLLNSMVNEFEIVDEDHKRVAKGKDCFRDMHIILRNNYGPSMVSGEFEKVGRAYATVYGVFSHILPHYFRVVFNIVKSIDASTLTDDEKKHYVRLLRAQLSNYETGIIFYNSLMEEGRAFKPLIRKYDLMDNFPTKLYLRPDHLKLLGHKPYVTVEY
;
A
#
# COMPACT_ATOMS: atom_id res chain seq x y z
N MET A 1 70.26 19.50 22.56
CA MET A 1 69.21 19.16 23.56
C MET A 1 67.84 19.72 23.15
N GLN A 2 67.69 21.01 22.83
CA GLN A 2 66.39 21.60 22.44
C GLN A 2 65.76 20.99 21.17
N ILE A 3 66.57 20.68 20.14
CA ILE A 3 66.08 20.05 18.91
C ILE A 3 65.47 18.66 19.19
N ILE A 4 66.13 17.84 20.01
CA ILE A 4 65.66 16.50 20.38
C ILE A 4 64.32 16.59 21.13
N ILE A 5 64.19 17.56 22.05
CA ILE A 5 62.94 17.82 22.77
C ILE A 5 61.80 18.20 21.80
N ALA A 6 62.09 19.03 20.79
CA ALA A 6 61.11 19.41 19.77
C ALA A 6 60.63 18.21 18.92
N TYR A 7 61.53 17.30 18.52
CA TYR A 7 61.16 16.07 17.81
C TYR A 7 60.29 15.13 18.66
N ILE A 8 60.62 14.97 19.94
CA ILE A 8 59.84 14.15 20.87
C ILE A 8 58.43 14.74 21.04
N ALA A 9 58.32 16.07 21.18
CA ALA A 9 57.04 16.75 21.29
C ALA A 9 56.18 16.55 20.03
N LEU A 10 56.75 16.74 18.83
CA LEU A 10 56.05 16.52 17.56
C LEU A 10 55.59 15.06 17.39
N ALA A 11 56.45 14.09 17.75
CA ALA A 11 56.09 12.68 17.68
C ALA A 11 54.95 12.34 18.65
N SER A 12 54.95 12.91 19.86
CA SER A 12 53.89 12.69 20.85
C SER A 12 52.52 13.21 20.38
N VAL A 13 52.50 14.37 19.72
CA VAL A 13 51.29 14.97 19.14
C VAL A 13 50.76 14.15 17.97
N ALA A 14 51.65 13.69 17.07
CA ALA A 14 51.27 12.83 15.95
C ALA A 14 50.71 11.47 16.42
N ILE A 15 51.34 10.85 17.42
CA ILE A 15 50.86 9.59 18.02
C ILE A 15 49.48 9.79 18.67
N GLY A 16 49.28 10.90 19.40
CA GLY A 16 47.98 11.24 19.99
C GLY A 16 46.87 11.40 18.95
N ALA A 17 47.18 12.05 17.81
CA ALA A 17 46.25 12.18 16.69
C ALA A 17 45.89 10.82 16.07
N VAL A 18 46.86 9.94 15.84
CA VAL A 18 46.61 8.58 15.33
C VAL A 18 45.76 7.76 16.32
N ALA A 19 46.05 7.86 17.63
CA ALA A 19 45.26 7.19 18.66
C ALA A 19 43.80 7.67 18.69
N ALA A 20 43.56 8.96 18.49
CA ALA A 20 42.22 9.52 18.39
C ALA A 20 41.44 8.97 17.18
N VAL A 21 42.09 8.80 16.02
CA VAL A 21 41.48 8.16 14.84
C VAL A 21 41.12 6.70 15.12
N VAL A 22 42.03 5.93 15.71
CA VAL A 22 41.78 4.52 16.03
C VAL A 22 40.62 4.37 17.02
N PHE A 23 40.56 5.24 18.03
CA PHE A 23 39.45 5.26 18.98
C PHE A 23 38.11 5.63 18.32
N ALA A 24 38.10 6.66 17.46
CA ALA A 24 36.91 7.05 16.70
C ALA A 24 36.45 5.93 15.75
N PHE A 25 37.38 5.26 15.06
CA PHE A 25 37.09 4.15 14.16
C PHE A 25 36.45 2.98 14.91
N LYS A 26 37.01 2.59 16.05
CA LYS A 26 36.46 1.50 16.89
C LYS A 26 35.04 1.81 17.37
N ARG A 27 34.75 3.07 17.69
CA ARG A 27 33.42 3.51 18.14
C ARG A 27 32.38 3.57 17.01
N VAL A 28 32.81 3.75 15.77
CA VAL A 28 31.93 3.95 14.60
C VAL A 28 31.79 2.69 13.76
N GLY A 29 32.78 1.80 13.76
CA GLY A 29 32.76 0.53 13.02
C GLY A 29 31.54 -0.33 13.36
N GLU A 30 31.14 -0.40 14.63
CA GLU A 30 29.94 -1.13 15.05
C GLU A 30 28.64 -0.54 14.47
N ALA A 31 28.57 0.80 14.33
CA ALA A 31 27.42 1.50 13.73
C ALA A 31 27.46 1.52 12.19
N MET A 32 28.64 1.31 11.59
CA MET A 32 28.87 1.32 10.14
C MET A 32 28.35 0.04 9.47
N PHE A 33 28.45 -1.11 10.16
CA PHE A 33 28.02 -2.40 9.61
C PHE A 33 26.57 -2.77 9.95
N TYR A 34 25.98 -2.17 10.99
CA TYR A 34 24.58 -2.38 11.37
C TYR A 34 23.93 -1.05 11.79
N PRO A 35 23.49 -0.21 10.84
CA PRO A 35 22.73 0.99 11.16
C PRO A 35 21.30 0.58 11.58
N THR A 36 21.11 0.27 12.86
CA THR A 36 19.79 -0.09 13.42
C THR A 36 18.86 1.12 13.55
N ASP A 37 19.44 2.31 13.68
CA ASP A 37 18.72 3.58 13.72
C ASP A 37 19.32 4.52 12.67
N LYS A 38 18.47 5.33 12.04
CA LYS A 38 18.82 6.38 11.07
C LYS A 38 19.66 7.53 11.67
N ASN A 39 20.57 7.23 12.58
CA ASN A 39 21.40 8.18 13.31
C ASN A 39 22.80 8.25 12.68
N TYR A 40 22.98 9.20 11.77
CA TYR A 40 24.22 9.41 11.01
C TYR A 40 25.25 10.28 11.75
N ARG A 41 24.90 10.82 12.94
CA ARG A 41 25.78 11.67 13.76
C ARG A 41 27.14 11.04 14.09
N PRO A 42 27.24 9.76 14.54
CA PRO A 42 28.54 9.13 14.78
C PRO A 42 29.39 9.04 13.51
N PHE A 43 28.78 8.81 12.36
CA PHE A 43 29.48 8.76 11.07
C PHE A 43 30.08 10.12 10.68
N LEU A 44 29.32 11.21 10.83
CA LEU A 44 29.82 12.56 10.59
C LEU A 44 30.96 12.93 11.55
N LEU A 45 30.82 12.61 12.84
CA LEU A 45 31.84 12.85 13.85
C LEU A 45 33.16 12.13 13.53
N PHE A 46 33.08 10.90 13.02
CA PHE A 46 34.25 10.14 12.59
C PHE A 46 35.03 10.86 11.49
N PHE A 47 34.34 11.32 10.42
CA PHE A 47 34.98 12.01 9.31
C PHE A 47 35.65 13.32 9.76
N PHE A 48 35.00 14.10 10.64
CA PHE A 48 35.59 15.32 11.19
C PHE A 48 36.85 15.04 12.04
N VAL A 49 36.81 14.02 12.91
CA VAL A 49 37.98 13.63 13.72
C VAL A 49 39.11 13.12 12.84
N PHE A 50 38.80 12.30 11.83
CA PHE A 50 39.78 11.77 10.87
C PHE A 50 40.47 12.90 10.09
N ALA A 51 39.69 13.83 9.52
CA ALA A 51 40.22 14.99 8.80
C ALA A 51 41.09 15.88 9.69
N GLY A 52 40.64 16.17 10.91
CA GLY A 52 41.42 16.95 11.88
C GLY A 52 42.75 16.31 12.24
N CYS A 53 42.77 14.98 12.44
CA CYS A 53 44.00 14.24 12.74
C CYS A 53 44.97 14.21 11.55
N LEU A 54 44.46 14.06 10.32
CA LEU A 54 45.27 14.16 9.10
C LEU A 54 45.99 15.52 9.01
N VAL A 55 45.29 16.61 9.32
CA VAL A 55 45.87 17.97 9.35
C VAL A 55 46.94 18.09 10.43
N ILE A 56 46.70 17.59 11.65
CA ILE A 56 47.67 17.63 12.75
C ILE A 56 48.93 16.85 12.41
N VAL A 57 48.80 15.64 11.87
CA VAL A 57 49.94 14.83 11.41
C VAL A 57 50.71 15.58 10.32
N MET A 58 50.02 16.21 9.39
CA MET A 58 50.64 17.01 8.33
C MET A 58 51.46 18.19 8.86
N LEU A 59 50.92 18.93 9.81
CA LEU A 59 51.63 20.02 10.48
C LEU A 59 52.85 19.50 11.24
N CYS A 60 52.73 18.36 11.92
CA CYS A 60 53.83 17.77 12.66
C CYS A 60 54.98 17.33 11.74
N VAL A 61 54.66 16.68 10.63
CA VAL A 61 55.66 16.24 9.63
C VAL A 61 56.33 17.44 8.97
N THR A 62 55.55 18.46 8.61
CA THR A 62 56.09 19.70 8.03
C THR A 62 57.04 20.40 9.00
N ALA A 63 56.66 20.54 10.26
CA ALA A 63 57.52 21.12 11.30
C ALA A 63 58.80 20.30 11.54
N ALA A 64 58.70 18.97 11.54
CA ALA A 64 59.84 18.07 11.70
C ALA A 64 60.83 18.19 10.53
N ILE A 65 60.35 18.26 9.28
CA ILE A 65 61.21 18.42 8.10
C ILE A 65 61.92 19.78 8.11
N THR A 66 61.21 20.86 8.45
CA THR A 66 61.78 22.20 8.57
C THR A 66 62.84 22.28 9.68
N LEU A 67 62.59 21.65 10.83
CA LEU A 67 63.56 21.55 11.93
C LEU A 67 64.79 20.70 11.55
N ALA A 68 64.68 19.82 10.55
CA ALA A 68 65.80 19.06 10.00
C ALA A 68 66.66 19.88 9.00
N GLY A 69 66.28 21.13 8.71
CA GLY A 69 66.93 21.97 7.70
C GLY A 69 66.66 21.52 6.26
N ARG A 70 65.61 20.73 6.04
CA ARG A 70 65.17 20.28 4.71
C ARG A 70 63.95 21.07 4.26
N GLU A 71 63.74 21.17 2.96
CA GLU A 71 62.54 21.81 2.43
C GLU A 71 61.34 20.84 2.44
N PRO A 72 60.23 21.19 3.12
CA PRO A 72 59.04 20.32 3.19
C PRO A 72 58.24 20.27 1.88
N GLY A 73 58.53 21.15 0.91
CA GLY A 73 57.79 21.27 -0.35
C GLY A 73 57.66 19.95 -1.11
N GLN A 74 58.75 19.20 -1.28
CA GLN A 74 58.74 17.92 -2.01
C GLN A 74 57.85 16.85 -1.37
N PHE A 75 57.75 16.82 -0.04
CA PHE A 75 56.86 15.90 0.67
C PHE A 75 55.39 16.33 0.51
N GLY A 76 55.14 17.64 0.62
CA GLY A 76 53.81 18.22 0.36
C GLY A 76 53.31 17.93 -1.05
N ASP A 77 54.18 18.06 -2.06
CA ASP A 77 53.86 17.79 -3.46
C ASP A 77 53.52 16.30 -3.69
N PHE A 78 54.31 15.38 -3.11
CA PHE A 78 54.02 13.95 -3.18
C PHE A 78 52.69 13.60 -2.51
N PHE A 79 52.48 14.08 -1.28
CA PHE A 79 51.26 13.75 -0.54
C PHE A 79 50.02 14.38 -1.18
N GLY A 80 50.10 15.64 -1.62
CA GLY A 80 49.02 16.30 -2.35
C GLY A 80 48.71 15.59 -3.67
N GLY A 81 49.75 15.18 -4.40
CA GLY A 81 49.64 14.44 -5.66
C GLY A 81 48.98 13.07 -5.52
N VAL A 82 49.16 12.39 -4.39
CA VAL A 82 48.53 11.07 -4.12
C VAL A 82 47.16 11.22 -3.46
N THR A 83 47.02 12.13 -2.49
CA THR A 83 45.82 12.27 -1.66
C THR A 83 44.65 12.87 -2.44
N ASN A 84 44.90 13.87 -3.30
CA ASN A 84 43.82 14.50 -4.06
C ASN A 84 43.08 13.51 -4.98
N PRO A 85 43.76 12.67 -5.79
CA PRO A 85 43.09 11.63 -6.56
C PRO A 85 42.32 10.62 -5.71
N ILE A 86 42.87 10.19 -4.57
CA ILE A 86 42.21 9.25 -3.66
C ILE A 86 40.93 9.86 -3.08
N LEU A 87 40.99 11.09 -2.55
CA LEU A 87 39.82 11.79 -2.02
C LEU A 87 38.77 12.06 -3.11
N SER A 88 39.21 12.38 -4.33
CA SER A 88 38.31 12.59 -5.47
C SER A 88 37.58 11.30 -5.86
N PHE A 89 38.31 10.18 -5.91
CA PHE A 89 37.73 8.85 -6.14
C PHE A 89 36.74 8.47 -5.02
N LEU A 90 37.10 8.68 -3.75
CA LEU A 90 36.22 8.43 -2.61
C LEU A 90 34.96 9.30 -2.65
N THR A 91 35.07 10.54 -3.12
CA THR A 91 33.92 11.44 -3.30
C THR A 91 32.96 10.90 -4.36
N ILE A 92 33.48 10.44 -5.50
CA ILE A 92 32.66 9.83 -6.56
C ILE A 92 32.03 8.52 -6.09
N ALA A 93 32.80 7.67 -5.40
CA ALA A 93 32.29 6.42 -4.84
C ALA A 93 31.17 6.66 -3.82
N GLY A 94 31.35 7.63 -2.91
CA GLY A 94 30.34 8.03 -1.94
C GLY A 94 29.07 8.60 -2.61
N LEU A 95 29.24 9.40 -3.67
CA LEU A 95 28.11 9.91 -4.46
C LEU A 95 27.34 8.78 -5.14
N LEU A 96 28.03 7.81 -5.75
CA LEU A 96 27.40 6.66 -6.40
C LEU A 96 26.62 5.80 -5.40
N ILE A 97 27.20 5.51 -4.23
CA ILE A 97 26.51 4.80 -3.14
C ILE A 97 25.26 5.57 -2.72
N THR A 98 25.37 6.89 -2.56
CA THR A 98 24.23 7.75 -2.18
C THR A 98 23.10 7.68 -3.23
N ILE A 99 23.44 7.71 -4.52
CA ILE A 99 22.45 7.62 -5.60
C ILE A 99 21.72 6.27 -5.56
N VAL A 100 22.44 5.16 -5.36
CA VAL A 100 21.83 3.83 -5.25
C VAL A 100 20.88 3.74 -4.06
N MET A 101 21.33 4.20 -2.88
CA MET A 101 20.48 4.25 -1.68
C MET A 101 19.23 5.12 -1.88
N GLN A 102 19.36 6.26 -2.58
CA GLN A 102 18.24 7.12 -2.90
C GLN A 102 17.27 6.47 -3.90
N GLN A 103 17.78 5.71 -4.88
CA GLN A 103 16.94 4.97 -5.83
C GLN A 103 16.07 3.93 -5.12
N ASP A 104 16.68 3.15 -4.22
CA ASP A 104 15.95 2.13 -3.45
C ASP A 104 14.91 2.77 -2.52
N ALA A 105 15.28 3.82 -1.79
CA ALA A 105 14.34 4.56 -0.94
C ALA A 105 13.18 5.18 -1.75
N THR A 106 13.47 5.69 -2.95
CA THR A 106 12.44 6.25 -3.85
C THR A 106 11.51 5.15 -4.37
N ARG A 107 12.03 3.95 -4.63
CA ARG A 107 11.24 2.79 -5.05
C ARG A 107 10.27 2.36 -3.94
N GLU A 108 10.76 2.20 -2.71
CA GLU A 108 9.92 1.88 -1.56
C GLU A 108 8.83 2.94 -1.34
N ALA A 109 9.19 4.23 -1.46
CA ALA A 109 8.23 5.32 -1.35
C ALA A 109 7.15 5.28 -2.45
N ARG A 110 7.51 4.92 -3.69
CA ARG A 110 6.54 4.73 -4.79
C ARG A 110 5.60 3.57 -4.54
N ASP A 111 6.11 2.45 -4.05
CA ASP A 111 5.30 1.26 -3.76
C ASP A 111 4.30 1.56 -2.61
N GLN A 112 4.73 2.26 -1.57
CA GLN A 112 3.84 2.73 -0.49
C GLN A 112 2.80 3.74 -1.01
N ALA A 113 3.20 4.69 -1.84
CA ALA A 113 2.28 5.66 -2.44
C ALA A 113 1.23 4.98 -3.33
N ALA A 114 1.63 4.01 -4.16
CA ALA A 114 0.71 3.24 -4.98
C ALA A 114 -0.35 2.51 -4.13
N ARG A 115 0.08 1.94 -2.98
CA ARG A 115 -0.84 1.31 -2.03
C ARG A 115 -1.82 2.31 -1.42
N GLN A 116 -1.32 3.45 -0.93
CA GLN A 116 -2.18 4.50 -0.37
C GLN A 116 -3.18 5.05 -1.39
N MET A 117 -2.75 5.21 -2.65
CA MET A 117 -3.62 5.65 -3.74
C MET A 117 -4.72 4.64 -4.03
N PHE A 118 -4.40 3.33 -4.00
CA PHE A 118 -5.39 2.28 -4.14
C PHE A 118 -6.42 2.33 -3.00
N ASP A 119 -5.97 2.43 -1.75
CA ASP A 119 -6.84 2.51 -0.58
C ASP A 119 -7.79 3.71 -0.68
N ALA A 120 -7.24 4.89 -0.98
CA ALA A 120 -8.01 6.11 -1.15
C ALA A 120 -9.05 5.97 -2.29
N SER A 121 -8.66 5.39 -3.43
CA SER A 121 -9.57 5.17 -4.56
C SER A 121 -10.69 4.18 -4.20
N PHE A 122 -10.37 3.08 -3.52
CA PHE A 122 -11.35 2.11 -3.04
C PHE A 122 -12.39 2.76 -2.12
N PHE A 123 -11.94 3.45 -1.06
CA PHE A 123 -12.86 4.08 -0.11
C PHE A 123 -13.67 5.20 -0.76
N GLN A 124 -13.11 5.92 -1.73
CA GLN A 124 -13.87 6.90 -2.50
C GLN A 124 -14.97 6.25 -3.35
N MET A 125 -14.69 5.13 -4.02
CA MET A 125 -15.72 4.41 -4.77
C MET A 125 -16.83 3.86 -3.85
N VAL A 126 -16.47 3.35 -2.67
CA VAL A 126 -17.45 2.91 -1.65
C VAL A 126 -18.28 4.09 -1.13
N THR A 127 -17.67 5.26 -0.96
CA THR A 127 -18.38 6.48 -0.56
C THR A 127 -19.38 6.91 -1.63
N LEU A 128 -18.97 6.93 -2.91
CA LEU A 128 -19.86 7.22 -4.04
C LEU A 128 -21.01 6.21 -4.17
N LEU A 129 -20.75 4.92 -3.92
CA LEU A 129 -21.79 3.90 -3.86
C LEU A 129 -22.81 4.23 -2.76
N ASN A 130 -22.37 4.56 -1.55
CA ASN A 130 -23.27 4.91 -0.45
C ASN A 130 -24.05 6.19 -0.74
N SER A 131 -23.43 7.22 -1.33
CA SER A 131 -24.12 8.44 -1.74
C SER A 131 -25.22 8.15 -2.75
N MET A 132 -24.92 7.35 -3.79
CA MET A 132 -25.93 6.93 -4.77
C MET A 132 -27.08 6.17 -4.10
N VAL A 133 -26.76 5.23 -3.21
CA VAL A 133 -27.79 4.48 -2.48
C VAL A 133 -28.66 5.44 -1.66
N ASN A 134 -28.06 6.41 -0.96
CA ASN A 134 -28.80 7.38 -0.15
C ASN A 134 -29.73 8.30 -0.96
N GLU A 135 -29.45 8.49 -2.25
CA GLU A 135 -30.32 9.22 -3.18
C GLU A 135 -31.52 8.40 -3.65
N PHE A 136 -31.58 7.10 -3.35
CA PHE A 136 -32.72 6.26 -3.75
C PHE A 136 -33.95 6.67 -2.96
N GLU A 137 -35.03 6.98 -3.68
CA GLU A 137 -36.32 7.35 -3.12
C GLU A 137 -37.44 6.66 -3.90
N ILE A 138 -38.35 6.02 -3.17
CA ILE A 138 -39.58 5.43 -3.72
C ILE A 138 -40.73 6.09 -3.00
N VAL A 139 -41.60 6.75 -3.75
CA VAL A 139 -42.82 7.38 -3.23
C VAL A 139 -44.00 6.50 -3.63
N ASP A 140 -44.73 5.99 -2.64
CA ASP A 140 -46.00 5.30 -2.87
C ASP A 140 -47.03 6.26 -3.51
N GLU A 141 -47.98 5.76 -4.30
CA GLU A 141 -48.98 6.59 -5.02
C GLU A 141 -49.76 7.49 -4.04
N ASP A 142 -50.00 6.98 -2.83
CA ASP A 142 -50.67 7.69 -1.73
C ASP A 142 -49.77 8.71 -0.99
N HIS A 143 -48.48 8.82 -1.34
CA HIS A 143 -47.44 9.61 -0.65
C HIS A 143 -47.27 9.30 0.85
N LYS A 144 -47.89 8.23 1.36
CA LYS A 144 -47.88 7.87 2.79
C LYS A 144 -46.61 7.17 3.23
N ARG A 145 -45.96 6.45 2.32
CA ARG A 145 -44.70 5.75 2.60
C ARG A 145 -43.65 6.15 1.57
N VAL A 146 -42.53 6.62 2.09
CA VAL A 146 -41.34 6.92 1.30
C VAL A 146 -40.23 6.00 1.75
N ALA A 147 -39.86 5.02 0.91
CA ALA A 147 -38.66 4.25 1.15
C ALA A 147 -37.46 5.10 0.70
N LYS A 148 -36.43 5.19 1.56
CA LYS A 148 -35.22 5.95 1.25
C LYS A 148 -33.99 5.08 1.46
N GLY A 149 -32.95 5.35 0.68
CA GLY A 149 -31.66 4.72 0.90
C GLY A 149 -31.73 3.19 0.75
N LYS A 150 -31.21 2.50 1.76
CA LYS A 150 -31.16 1.03 1.81
C LYS A 150 -32.54 0.37 1.94
N ASP A 151 -33.56 1.07 2.44
CA ASP A 151 -34.91 0.51 2.57
C ASP A 151 -35.55 0.24 1.21
N CYS A 152 -35.12 0.95 0.16
CA CYS A 152 -35.56 0.69 -1.21
C CYS A 152 -35.26 -0.74 -1.65
N PHE A 153 -34.13 -1.33 -1.22
CA PHE A 153 -33.78 -2.72 -1.55
C PHE A 153 -34.67 -3.74 -0.84
N ARG A 154 -35.20 -3.41 0.34
CA ARG A 154 -36.22 -4.23 1.00
C ARG A 154 -37.49 -4.26 0.17
N ASP A 155 -37.93 -3.11 -0.33
CA ASP A 155 -39.15 -3.02 -1.15
C ASP A 155 -38.95 -3.69 -2.52
N MET A 156 -37.77 -3.57 -3.13
CA MET A 156 -37.37 -4.37 -4.30
C MET A 156 -37.50 -5.88 -4.03
N HIS A 157 -37.04 -6.34 -2.86
CA HIS A 157 -37.10 -7.75 -2.48
C HIS A 157 -38.53 -8.23 -2.26
N ILE A 158 -39.40 -7.39 -1.67
CA ILE A 158 -40.83 -7.67 -1.52
C ILE A 158 -41.50 -7.78 -2.89
N ILE A 159 -41.24 -6.84 -3.80
CA ILE A 159 -41.75 -6.88 -5.18
C ILE A 159 -41.30 -8.17 -5.87
N LEU A 160 -40.01 -8.51 -5.76
CA LEU A 160 -39.46 -9.74 -6.31
C LEU A 160 -40.21 -10.98 -5.78
N ARG A 161 -40.39 -11.07 -4.46
CA ARG A 161 -41.04 -12.21 -3.81
C ARG A 161 -42.51 -12.34 -4.20
N ASN A 162 -43.23 -11.22 -4.26
CA ASN A 162 -44.65 -11.21 -4.65
C ASN A 162 -44.85 -11.64 -6.11
N ASN A 163 -43.89 -11.33 -6.99
CA ASN A 163 -43.96 -11.68 -8.41
C ASN A 163 -43.35 -13.06 -8.75
N TYR A 164 -42.73 -13.74 -7.78
CA TYR A 164 -42.14 -15.08 -7.96
C TYR A 164 -43.17 -16.23 -7.89
N GLY A 165 -44.45 -15.92 -7.61
CA GLY A 165 -45.53 -16.88 -7.38
C GLY A 165 -45.85 -17.86 -8.54
N PRO A 166 -46.92 -18.67 -8.39
CA PRO A 166 -47.31 -19.67 -9.39
C PRO A 166 -47.46 -19.02 -10.75
N SER A 167 -46.66 -19.47 -11.71
CA SER A 167 -46.62 -18.93 -13.06
C SER A 167 -46.83 -20.07 -14.05
N MET A 168 -47.56 -19.80 -15.15
CA MET A 168 -47.82 -20.78 -16.22
C MET A 168 -46.56 -21.31 -16.91
N VAL A 169 -45.39 -20.71 -16.68
CA VAL A 169 -44.15 -21.09 -17.35
C VAL A 169 -43.41 -22.17 -16.57
N SER A 170 -43.01 -23.21 -17.29
CA SER A 170 -42.11 -24.26 -16.82
C SER A 170 -40.67 -23.74 -16.74
N GLY A 171 -40.05 -23.81 -15.56
CA GLY A 171 -38.64 -23.50 -15.36
C GLY A 171 -38.38 -22.48 -14.25
N GLU A 172 -37.46 -22.80 -13.34
CA GLU A 172 -37.14 -21.95 -12.18
C GLU A 172 -36.43 -20.67 -12.58
N PHE A 173 -35.54 -20.74 -13.57
CA PHE A 173 -34.81 -19.58 -14.07
C PHE A 173 -35.75 -18.55 -14.70
N GLU A 174 -36.72 -19.00 -15.48
CA GLU A 174 -37.73 -18.19 -16.13
C GLU A 174 -38.69 -17.55 -15.12
N LYS A 175 -39.06 -18.27 -14.05
CA LYS A 175 -39.85 -17.71 -12.95
C LYS A 175 -39.11 -16.58 -12.25
N VAL A 176 -37.84 -16.80 -11.89
CA VAL A 176 -36.99 -15.76 -11.30
C VAL A 176 -36.83 -14.59 -12.26
N GLY A 177 -36.58 -14.85 -13.55
CA GLY A 177 -36.42 -13.83 -14.57
C GLY A 177 -37.64 -12.93 -14.71
N ARG A 178 -38.86 -13.50 -14.76
CA ARG A 178 -40.09 -12.70 -14.81
C ARG A 178 -40.30 -11.87 -13.55
N ALA A 179 -40.10 -12.46 -12.37
CA ALA A 179 -40.23 -11.74 -11.11
C ALA A 179 -39.24 -10.57 -11.02
N TYR A 180 -38.00 -10.81 -11.48
CA TYR A 180 -36.95 -9.81 -11.52
C TYR A 180 -37.22 -8.72 -12.57
N ALA A 181 -37.81 -9.06 -13.72
CA ALA A 181 -38.19 -8.08 -14.73
C ALA A 181 -39.17 -7.03 -14.18
N THR A 182 -40.11 -7.41 -13.29
CA THR A 182 -40.98 -6.46 -12.60
C THR A 182 -40.19 -5.48 -11.74
N VAL A 183 -39.21 -5.97 -10.96
CA VAL A 183 -38.30 -5.12 -10.17
C VAL A 183 -37.54 -4.17 -11.09
N TYR A 184 -36.92 -4.71 -12.14
CA TYR A 184 -36.12 -3.91 -13.05
C TYR A 184 -36.95 -2.84 -13.78
N GLY A 185 -38.21 -3.13 -14.12
CA GLY A 185 -39.13 -2.16 -14.71
C GLY A 185 -39.38 -0.96 -13.79
N VAL A 186 -39.73 -1.24 -12.52
CA VAL A 186 -39.98 -0.20 -11.50
C VAL A 186 -38.72 0.62 -11.19
N PHE A 187 -37.55 -0.03 -11.15
CA PHE A 187 -36.29 0.59 -10.73
C PHE A 187 -35.31 0.84 -11.90
N SER A 188 -35.81 0.90 -13.13
CA SER A 188 -35.01 0.97 -14.36
C SER A 188 -34.06 2.17 -14.42
N HIS A 189 -34.40 3.28 -13.75
CA HIS A 189 -33.62 4.51 -13.73
C HIS A 189 -32.45 4.47 -12.71
N ILE A 190 -32.52 3.65 -11.66
CA ILE A 190 -31.49 3.61 -10.60
C ILE A 190 -30.66 2.31 -10.60
N LEU A 191 -31.31 1.18 -10.84
CA LEU A 191 -30.73 -0.14 -10.60
C LEU A 191 -29.55 -0.48 -11.54
N PRO A 192 -29.56 -0.09 -12.84
CA PRO A 192 -28.42 -0.32 -13.72
C PRO A 192 -27.16 0.44 -13.28
N HIS A 193 -27.33 1.67 -12.78
CA HIS A 193 -26.21 2.48 -12.29
C HIS A 193 -25.59 1.85 -11.05
N TYR A 194 -26.41 1.43 -10.10
CA TYR A 194 -25.97 0.72 -8.89
C TYR A 194 -25.13 -0.51 -9.20
N PHE A 195 -25.62 -1.42 -10.05
CA PHE A 195 -24.87 -2.63 -10.36
C PHE A 195 -23.56 -2.36 -11.08
N ARG A 196 -23.52 -1.37 -11.99
CA ARG A 196 -22.27 -0.97 -12.65
C ARG A 196 -21.22 -0.50 -11.63
N VAL A 197 -21.63 0.28 -10.62
CA VAL A 197 -20.71 0.74 -9.58
C VAL A 197 -20.21 -0.42 -8.73
N VAL A 198 -21.10 -1.25 -8.18
CA VAL A 198 -20.69 -2.40 -7.35
C VAL A 198 -19.78 -3.35 -8.15
N PHE A 199 -20.16 -3.67 -9.39
CA PHE A 199 -19.35 -4.49 -10.30
C PHE A 199 -17.96 -3.87 -10.53
N ASN A 200 -17.89 -2.57 -10.81
CA ASN A 200 -16.62 -1.90 -11.09
C ASN A 200 -15.72 -1.80 -9.85
N ILE A 201 -16.28 -1.68 -8.65
CA ILE A 201 -15.48 -1.75 -7.41
C ILE A 201 -14.83 -3.12 -7.31
N VAL A 202 -15.62 -4.20 -7.41
CA VAL A 202 -15.08 -5.56 -7.29
C VAL A 202 -14.12 -5.88 -8.43
N LYS A 203 -14.41 -5.42 -9.65
CA LYS A 203 -13.52 -5.59 -10.81
C LYS A 203 -12.20 -4.82 -10.65
N SER A 204 -12.23 -3.61 -10.10
CA SER A 204 -11.02 -2.83 -9.82
C SER A 204 -10.13 -3.52 -8.77
N ILE A 205 -10.75 -4.12 -7.74
CA ILE A 205 -10.03 -4.95 -6.77
C ILE A 205 -9.42 -6.17 -7.47
N ASP A 206 -10.21 -6.87 -8.30
CA ASP A 206 -9.78 -8.09 -8.99
C ASP A 206 -8.58 -7.87 -9.93
N ALA A 207 -8.61 -6.76 -10.67
CA ALA A 207 -7.59 -6.37 -11.63
C ALA A 207 -6.33 -5.74 -11.00
N SER A 208 -6.34 -5.45 -9.69
CA SER A 208 -5.21 -4.84 -9.00
C SER A 208 -4.01 -5.79 -8.86
N THR A 209 -2.84 -5.23 -8.56
CA THR A 209 -1.59 -5.96 -8.25
C THR A 209 -1.56 -6.51 -6.82
N LEU A 210 -2.63 -6.33 -6.04
CA LEU A 210 -2.75 -6.86 -4.68
C LEU A 210 -2.66 -8.39 -4.67
N THR A 211 -2.23 -8.92 -3.52
CA THR A 211 -2.30 -10.37 -3.25
C THR A 211 -3.76 -10.83 -3.16
N ASP A 212 -4.01 -12.13 -3.37
CA ASP A 212 -5.37 -12.68 -3.30
C ASP A 212 -6.03 -12.49 -1.91
N ASP A 213 -5.24 -12.52 -0.84
CA ASP A 213 -5.75 -12.31 0.52
C ASP A 213 -6.15 -10.85 0.77
N GLU A 214 -5.39 -9.91 0.23
CA GLU A 214 -5.74 -8.48 0.24
C GLU A 214 -6.99 -8.23 -0.58
N LYS A 215 -7.08 -8.79 -1.80
CA LYS A 215 -8.29 -8.69 -2.63
C LYS A 215 -9.53 -9.18 -1.89
N LYS A 216 -9.44 -10.36 -1.28
CA LYS A 216 -10.51 -10.90 -0.42
C LYS A 216 -10.82 -9.97 0.75
N HIS A 217 -9.81 -9.35 1.35
CA HIS A 217 -10.02 -8.37 2.43
C HIS A 217 -10.83 -7.16 1.95
N TYR A 218 -10.49 -6.51 0.84
CA TYR A 218 -11.28 -5.38 0.32
C TYR A 218 -12.70 -5.77 -0.10
N VAL A 219 -12.89 -6.95 -0.70
CA VAL A 219 -14.26 -7.41 -1.04
C VAL A 219 -15.07 -7.68 0.23
N ARG A 220 -14.46 -8.21 1.30
CA ARG A 220 -15.12 -8.33 2.61
C ARG A 220 -15.49 -6.97 3.21
N LEU A 221 -14.62 -5.96 3.07
CA LEU A 221 -14.93 -4.59 3.51
C LEU A 221 -16.11 -4.01 2.73
N LEU A 222 -16.13 -4.15 1.40
CA LEU A 222 -17.27 -3.75 0.57
C LEU A 222 -18.55 -4.48 1.02
N ARG A 223 -18.49 -5.81 1.19
CA ARG A 223 -19.63 -6.63 1.62
C ARG A 223 -20.20 -6.16 2.96
N ALA A 224 -19.35 -5.75 3.90
CA ALA A 224 -19.78 -5.20 5.19
C ALA A 224 -20.57 -3.89 5.07
N GLN A 225 -20.44 -3.17 3.95
CA GLN A 225 -21.23 -1.97 3.67
C GLN A 225 -22.58 -2.29 3.01
N LEU A 226 -22.73 -3.45 2.38
CA LEU A 226 -23.97 -3.86 1.70
C LEU A 226 -24.97 -4.40 2.72
N SER A 227 -26.23 -3.97 2.62
CA SER A 227 -27.30 -4.61 3.38
C SER A 227 -27.58 -6.03 2.89
N ASN A 228 -28.24 -6.82 3.73
CA ASN A 228 -28.70 -8.14 3.34
C ASN A 228 -29.68 -8.07 2.13
N TYR A 229 -30.54 -7.06 2.05
CA TYR A 229 -31.44 -6.91 0.89
C TYR A 229 -30.68 -6.56 -0.39
N GLU A 230 -29.70 -5.66 -0.32
CA GLU A 230 -28.80 -5.33 -1.44
C GLU A 230 -28.11 -6.57 -1.99
N THR A 231 -27.51 -7.36 -1.09
CA THR A 231 -26.82 -8.60 -1.45
C THR A 231 -27.76 -9.57 -2.18
N GLY A 232 -29.02 -9.64 -1.76
CA GLY A 232 -30.04 -10.48 -2.40
C GLY A 232 -30.43 -9.98 -3.78
N ILE A 233 -30.58 -8.68 -3.95
CA ILE A 233 -30.88 -8.08 -5.26
C ILE A 233 -29.69 -8.24 -6.23
N ILE A 234 -28.45 -8.10 -5.76
CA ILE A 234 -27.22 -8.41 -6.51
C ILE A 234 -27.20 -9.89 -6.94
N PHE A 235 -27.53 -10.80 -6.03
CA PHE A 235 -27.61 -12.23 -6.34
C PHE A 235 -28.55 -12.49 -7.51
N TYR A 236 -29.79 -12.02 -7.44
CA TYR A 236 -30.78 -12.26 -8.50
C TYR A 236 -30.42 -11.54 -9.80
N ASN A 237 -29.86 -10.35 -9.73
CA ASN A 237 -29.32 -9.66 -10.91
C ASN A 237 -28.25 -10.49 -11.61
N SER A 238 -27.35 -11.13 -10.86
CA SER A 238 -26.26 -11.94 -11.44
C SER A 238 -26.71 -13.19 -12.19
N LEU A 239 -27.97 -13.60 -11.96
CA LEU A 239 -28.61 -14.68 -12.72
C LEU A 239 -29.14 -14.18 -14.06
N MET A 240 -29.47 -12.89 -14.18
CA MET A 240 -29.99 -12.29 -15.41
C MET A 240 -28.88 -12.09 -16.46
N GLU A 241 -29.26 -11.83 -17.71
CA GLU A 241 -28.30 -11.63 -18.80
C GLU A 241 -27.41 -10.41 -18.57
N GLU A 242 -27.99 -9.30 -18.13
CA GLU A 242 -27.30 -8.03 -17.89
C GLU A 242 -26.32 -8.11 -16.72
N GLY A 243 -26.63 -8.92 -15.71
CA GLY A 243 -25.79 -9.13 -14.52
C GLY A 243 -24.83 -10.31 -14.62
N ARG A 244 -24.88 -11.10 -15.71
CA ARG A 244 -24.14 -12.36 -15.86
C ARG A 244 -22.62 -12.18 -15.71
N ALA A 245 -22.09 -11.03 -16.15
CA ALA A 245 -20.68 -10.71 -16.04
C ALA A 245 -20.19 -10.59 -14.57
N PHE A 246 -21.09 -10.31 -13.63
CA PHE A 246 -20.73 -10.21 -12.21
C PHE A 246 -20.67 -11.57 -11.51
N LYS A 247 -21.37 -12.58 -12.05
CA LYS A 247 -21.46 -13.94 -11.50
C LYS A 247 -20.08 -14.59 -11.19
N PRO A 248 -19.04 -14.51 -12.04
CA PRO A 248 -17.73 -15.08 -11.74
C PRO A 248 -17.05 -14.41 -10.54
N LEU A 249 -17.19 -13.09 -10.40
CA LEU A 249 -16.59 -12.34 -9.28
C LEU A 249 -17.32 -12.62 -7.97
N ILE A 250 -18.66 -12.71 -8.00
CA ILE A 250 -19.47 -13.13 -6.85
C ILE A 250 -19.01 -14.48 -6.31
N ARG A 251 -18.69 -15.42 -7.20
CA ARG A 251 -18.17 -16.74 -6.85
C ARG A 251 -16.72 -16.69 -6.36
N LYS A 252 -15.84 -15.95 -7.05
CA LYS A 252 -14.42 -15.87 -6.72
C LYS A 252 -14.20 -15.34 -5.29
N TYR A 253 -15.04 -14.41 -4.86
CA TYR A 253 -14.89 -13.72 -3.59
C TYR A 253 -15.93 -14.10 -2.53
N ASP A 254 -16.73 -15.13 -2.78
CA ASP A 254 -17.79 -15.58 -1.88
C ASP A 254 -18.69 -14.43 -1.41
N LEU A 255 -19.12 -13.55 -2.34
CA LEU A 255 -19.85 -12.33 -1.97
C LEU A 255 -21.18 -12.64 -1.25
N MET A 256 -21.72 -13.84 -1.46
CA MET A 256 -22.95 -14.34 -0.82
C MET A 256 -22.70 -15.07 0.50
N ASP A 257 -21.47 -15.09 1.00
CA ASP A 257 -21.15 -15.68 2.29
C ASP A 257 -21.98 -15.03 3.41
N ASN A 258 -22.45 -15.83 4.36
CA ASN A 258 -23.33 -15.42 5.45
C ASN A 258 -24.64 -14.71 5.01
N PHE A 259 -25.08 -14.88 3.76
CA PHE A 259 -26.35 -14.33 3.31
C PHE A 259 -27.54 -15.03 4.00
N PRO A 260 -28.52 -14.29 4.57
CA PRO A 260 -29.64 -14.90 5.28
C PRO A 260 -30.47 -15.80 4.36
N THR A 261 -30.61 -17.08 4.72
CA THR A 261 -31.36 -18.08 3.94
C THR A 261 -32.80 -17.65 3.65
N LYS A 262 -33.43 -16.97 4.61
CA LYS A 262 -34.79 -16.40 4.50
C LYS A 262 -34.96 -15.35 3.39
N LEU A 263 -33.87 -14.78 2.86
CA LEU A 263 -33.91 -13.82 1.77
C LEU A 263 -33.73 -14.48 0.40
N TYR A 264 -33.46 -15.78 0.33
CA TYR A 264 -33.69 -16.49 -0.93
C TYR A 264 -35.20 -16.61 -1.20
N LEU A 265 -35.59 -16.60 -2.47
CA LEU A 265 -36.96 -16.89 -2.91
C LEU A 265 -37.26 -18.37 -2.68
N ARG A 266 -36.26 -19.24 -2.90
CA ARG A 266 -36.23 -20.62 -2.40
C ARG A 266 -34.86 -20.98 -1.84
N PRO A 267 -34.78 -21.85 -0.81
CA PRO A 267 -33.50 -22.23 -0.20
C PRO A 267 -32.46 -22.81 -1.18
N ASP A 268 -32.89 -23.47 -2.25
CA ASP A 268 -32.03 -24.08 -3.26
C ASP A 268 -31.51 -23.11 -4.32
N HIS A 269 -31.97 -21.85 -4.33
CA HIS A 269 -31.54 -20.87 -5.33
C HIS A 269 -30.04 -20.61 -5.32
N LEU A 270 -29.35 -20.73 -4.18
CA LEU A 270 -27.90 -20.61 -4.11
C LEU A 270 -27.19 -21.53 -5.13
N LYS A 271 -27.76 -22.70 -5.43
CA LYS A 271 -27.23 -23.65 -6.42
C LYS A 271 -27.22 -23.09 -7.84
N LEU A 272 -28.06 -22.10 -8.16
CA LEU A 272 -28.12 -21.42 -9.46
C LEU A 272 -26.83 -20.64 -9.78
N LEU A 273 -26.01 -20.32 -8.77
CA LEU A 273 -24.67 -19.77 -8.99
C LEU A 273 -23.68 -20.82 -9.56
N GLY A 274 -23.97 -22.11 -9.42
CA GLY A 274 -23.14 -23.19 -9.94
C GLY A 274 -21.96 -23.59 -9.04
N HIS A 275 -22.10 -23.47 -7.70
CA HIS A 275 -21.11 -23.95 -6.73
C HIS A 275 -21.73 -24.71 -5.53
N LYS A 276 -20.90 -25.54 -4.89
CA LYS A 276 -21.24 -26.42 -3.74
C LYS A 276 -21.88 -25.62 -2.60
N PRO A 277 -22.78 -26.24 -1.81
CA PRO A 277 -23.47 -25.54 -0.71
C PRO A 277 -22.44 -24.97 0.27
N TYR A 278 -22.50 -23.65 0.48
CA TYR A 278 -21.81 -23.01 1.60
C TYR A 278 -22.46 -23.46 2.90
N VAL A 279 -21.68 -23.53 3.97
CA VAL A 279 -22.18 -23.78 5.33
C VAL A 279 -23.03 -22.58 5.73
N THR A 280 -24.34 -22.69 5.53
CA THR A 280 -25.31 -21.73 6.06
C THR A 280 -25.32 -21.86 7.57
N VAL A 281 -24.83 -20.85 8.28
CA VAL A 281 -25.02 -20.76 9.72
C VAL A 281 -26.45 -20.29 9.95
N GLU A 282 -27.29 -21.20 10.47
CA GLU A 282 -28.61 -20.84 10.98
C GLU A 282 -28.44 -19.98 12.25
N TYR A 283 -29.01 -18.78 12.24
CA TYR A 283 -29.23 -17.97 13.44
C TYR A 283 -30.73 -17.81 13.64
#